data_AF-A0A7Y9YIU4-F1
#
_entry.id   AF-A0A7Y9YIU4-F1
#
_cell.length_a   1.000
_cell.length_b   1.000
_cell.length_c   1.000
_cell.angle_alpha   90.00
_cell.angle_beta   90.00
_cell.angle_gamma   90.00
#
_symmetry.space_group_name_H-M   'P 1'
#
loop_
_entity.id
_entity.type
_entity.pdbx_description
1 polymer ?
#
loop_
_entity_poly.entity_id
_entity_poly.type
_entity_poly.pdbx_seq_one_letter_code
_entity_poly.pdbx_strand_id
1 'polypeptide(L)'
;MSYHREGLDLDVRVPGRLTAALGTGRGEVVAVIGPNGAGKSTLLSAVAGLLPVAGRITVDGRDWNAPPLPVRERGVGLVPQDRSLFPHLSALENVAFGLRARGARPGPARARAQEWLDRLGVGDLGRRRPHELSGGQAQRVALARALVTDPAVLLLDEPFAGLDVGVATSLRISLAEHLASYPGVTLLVTHDALDALTLADRVVVLDGGEVAQTGTPREVAARPRTEHVARLVGLNVVADRDRDVRRSFPPSAVTVSLTRPEGSARLTWRGRVAGTTPHGDALRLLVVTDAGPELLADVTPAAAVDLGLTAGREVWLTVKATATTTDTMRP
;
A
#
# COMPACT_ATOMS: atom_id res chain seq x y z
N MET A 1 9.03 -32.78 -1.21
CA MET A 1 8.90 -32.61 0.26
C MET A 1 8.34 -31.22 0.49
N SER A 2 7.01 -31.10 0.54
CA SER A 2 6.34 -29.82 0.71
C SER A 2 6.44 -29.39 2.17
N TYR A 3 7.25 -28.37 2.44
CA TYR A 3 7.24 -27.69 3.74
C TYR A 3 5.86 -27.05 3.90
N HIS A 4 4.99 -27.64 4.72
CA HIS A 4 3.82 -26.92 5.22
C HIS A 4 4.34 -25.77 6.09
N ARG A 5 4.36 -24.56 5.54
CA ARG A 5 4.57 -23.35 6.33
C ARG A 5 3.33 -23.18 7.22
N GLU A 6 3.53 -23.16 8.54
CA GLU A 6 2.52 -22.63 9.46
C GLU A 6 2.32 -21.14 9.13
N GLY A 7 1.09 -20.72 8.86
CA GLY A 7 0.77 -19.42 8.26
C GLY A 7 -0.31 -19.52 7.19
N LEU A 8 -0.28 -18.63 6.19
CA LEU A 8 -1.24 -18.57 5.09
C LEU A 8 -0.56 -19.03 3.80
N ASP A 9 -1.13 -20.04 3.14
CA ASP A 9 -0.72 -20.49 1.83
C ASP A 9 -1.95 -20.56 0.91
N LEU A 10 -1.90 -19.86 -0.20
CA LEU A 10 -3.00 -19.79 -1.15
C LEU A 10 -2.51 -19.91 -2.59
N ASP A 11 -3.33 -20.57 -3.39
CA ASP A 11 -3.27 -20.62 -4.85
C ASP A 11 -4.71 -20.47 -5.32
N VAL A 12 -5.07 -19.25 -5.72
CA VAL A 12 -6.46 -18.89 -6.02
C VAL A 12 -6.61 -18.31 -7.41
N ARG A 13 -7.74 -18.67 -8.03
CA ARG A 13 -8.18 -18.10 -9.30
C ARG A 13 -9.59 -17.54 -9.17
N VAL A 14 -9.73 -16.27 -9.52
CA VAL A 14 -10.98 -15.58 -9.76
C VAL A 14 -11.04 -15.29 -11.26
N PRO A 15 -11.88 -16.01 -12.03
CA PRO A 15 -11.94 -15.87 -13.48
C PRO A 15 -12.04 -14.40 -13.94
N GLY A 16 -11.13 -13.99 -14.83
CA GLY A 16 -11.09 -12.64 -15.39
C GLY A 16 -10.72 -11.53 -14.41
N ARG A 17 -10.30 -11.85 -13.18
CA ARG A 17 -9.99 -10.84 -12.15
C ARG A 17 -8.66 -11.05 -11.44
N LEU A 18 -8.31 -12.29 -11.10
CA LEU A 18 -7.14 -12.59 -10.28
C LEU A 18 -6.65 -14.03 -10.47
N THR A 19 -5.35 -14.22 -10.65
CA THR A 19 -4.64 -15.48 -10.42
C THR A 19 -3.46 -15.16 -9.50
N ALA A 20 -3.48 -15.69 -8.27
CA ALA A 20 -2.46 -15.38 -7.29
C ALA A 20 -2.06 -16.64 -6.50
N ALA A 21 -0.75 -16.83 -6.36
CA ALA A 21 -0.16 -17.81 -5.47
C ALA A 21 0.77 -17.10 -4.49
N LEU A 22 0.55 -17.27 -3.19
CA LEU A 22 1.42 -16.72 -2.15
C LEU A 22 1.42 -17.62 -0.91
N GLY A 23 2.61 -17.80 -0.31
CA GLY A 23 2.78 -18.53 0.93
C GLY A 23 3.57 -17.70 1.94
N THR A 24 3.03 -17.50 3.13
CA THR A 24 3.53 -16.59 4.18
C THR A 24 3.48 -17.24 5.55
N GLY A 25 4.48 -16.96 6.40
CA GLY A 25 4.53 -17.51 7.75
C GLY A 25 3.63 -16.77 8.74
N ARG A 26 3.38 -17.37 9.90
CA ARG A 26 2.80 -16.69 11.06
C ARG A 26 3.61 -15.45 11.46
N GLY A 27 2.92 -14.41 11.90
CA GLY A 27 3.52 -13.12 12.27
C GLY A 27 4.09 -12.30 11.11
N GLU A 28 4.06 -12.82 9.88
CA GLU A 28 4.56 -12.10 8.71
C GLU A 28 3.52 -11.09 8.20
N VAL A 29 3.98 -9.88 7.91
CA VAL A 29 3.21 -8.83 7.26
C VAL A 29 3.58 -8.78 5.78
N VAL A 30 2.60 -9.05 4.92
CA VAL A 30 2.75 -8.99 3.46
C VAL A 30 2.03 -7.77 2.92
N ALA A 31 2.79 -6.80 2.38
CA ALA A 31 2.23 -5.70 1.63
C ALA A 31 1.85 -6.15 0.22
N VAL A 32 0.62 -5.84 -0.20
CA VAL A 32 0.11 -6.09 -1.54
C VAL A 32 -0.03 -4.75 -2.26
N ILE A 33 0.83 -4.52 -3.25
CA ILE A 33 0.89 -3.26 -4.01
C ILE A 33 0.62 -3.52 -5.48
N GLY A 34 0.24 -2.48 -6.23
CA GLY A 34 -0.13 -2.63 -7.64
C GLY A 34 -1.07 -1.51 -8.10
N PRO A 35 -1.22 -1.31 -9.42
CA PRO A 35 -2.10 -0.28 -9.95
C PRO A 35 -3.57 -0.49 -9.56
N ASN A 36 -4.39 0.55 -9.77
CA ASN A 36 -5.84 0.42 -9.62
C ASN A 36 -6.36 -0.64 -10.59
N GLY A 37 -7.25 -1.51 -10.12
CA GLY A 37 -7.75 -2.64 -10.90
C GLY A 37 -6.85 -3.87 -10.93
N ALA A 38 -5.67 -3.87 -10.30
CA ALA A 38 -4.76 -5.03 -10.29
C ALA A 38 -5.26 -6.27 -9.51
N GLY A 39 -6.43 -6.21 -8.88
CA GLY A 39 -6.99 -7.33 -8.11
C GLY A 39 -6.66 -7.34 -6.62
N LYS A 40 -6.09 -6.28 -6.05
CA LYS A 40 -5.72 -6.17 -4.62
C LYS A 40 -6.89 -6.43 -3.66
N SER A 41 -7.98 -5.66 -3.77
CA SER A 41 -9.19 -5.88 -2.95
C SER A 41 -9.91 -7.19 -3.31
N THR A 42 -9.73 -7.70 -4.54
CA THR A 42 -10.24 -9.02 -4.94
C THR A 42 -9.50 -10.13 -4.19
N LEU A 43 -8.17 -10.01 -4.01
CA LEU A 43 -7.38 -10.93 -3.21
C LEU A 43 -7.82 -10.92 -1.74
N LEU A 44 -7.99 -9.73 -1.14
CA LEU A 44 -8.49 -9.65 0.25
C LEU A 44 -9.88 -10.26 0.39
N SER A 45 -10.80 -9.98 -0.55
CA SER A 45 -12.16 -10.54 -0.55
C SER A 45 -12.17 -12.07 -0.70
N ALA A 46 -11.27 -12.62 -1.52
CA ALA A 46 -11.08 -14.06 -1.67
C ALA A 46 -10.61 -14.72 -0.37
N VAL A 47 -9.60 -14.14 0.28
CA VAL A 47 -9.08 -14.64 1.57
C VAL A 47 -10.17 -14.56 2.65
N ALA A 48 -10.90 -13.44 2.72
CA ALA A 48 -12.02 -13.25 3.63
C ALA A 48 -13.20 -14.22 3.41
N GLY A 49 -13.26 -14.92 2.26
CA GLY A 49 -14.38 -15.78 1.88
C GLY A 49 -15.62 -15.00 1.41
N LEU A 50 -15.46 -13.72 1.08
CA LEU A 50 -16.53 -12.86 0.56
C LEU A 50 -16.75 -13.05 -0.94
N LEU A 51 -15.83 -13.72 -1.62
CA LEU A 51 -15.90 -14.03 -3.04
C LEU A 51 -15.58 -15.52 -3.26
N PRO A 52 -16.36 -16.25 -4.07
CA PRO A 52 -16.03 -17.62 -4.44
C PRO A 52 -14.78 -17.64 -5.32
N VAL A 53 -13.88 -18.58 -5.04
CA VAL A 53 -12.62 -18.74 -5.78
C VAL A 53 -12.40 -20.20 -6.14
N ALA A 54 -11.73 -20.44 -7.26
CA ALA A 54 -11.14 -21.73 -7.56
C ALA A 54 -9.76 -21.83 -6.89
N GLY A 55 -9.31 -23.05 -6.60
CA GLY A 55 -8.04 -23.30 -5.94
C GLY A 55 -8.17 -23.39 -4.42
N ARG A 56 -7.05 -23.19 -3.71
CA ARG A 56 -6.89 -23.52 -2.31
C ARG A 56 -6.49 -22.30 -1.49
N ILE A 57 -7.05 -22.18 -0.30
CA ILE A 57 -6.59 -21.26 0.74
C ILE A 57 -6.41 -22.10 2.00
N THR A 58 -5.19 -22.22 2.49
CA THR A 58 -4.88 -22.90 3.74
C THR A 58 -4.36 -21.90 4.77
N VAL A 59 -4.86 -22.01 5.99
CA VAL A 59 -4.34 -21.27 7.14
C VAL A 59 -4.02 -22.27 8.22
N ASP A 60 -2.76 -22.30 8.64
CA ASP A 60 -2.22 -23.25 9.63
C ASP A 60 -2.55 -24.70 9.27
N GLY A 61 -2.38 -25.04 8.00
CA GLY A 61 -2.66 -26.37 7.46
C GLY A 61 -4.14 -26.71 7.28
N ARG A 62 -5.08 -25.87 7.74
CA ARG A 62 -6.52 -26.05 7.51
C ARG A 62 -6.94 -25.43 6.19
N ASP A 63 -7.46 -26.25 5.29
CA ASP A 63 -8.08 -25.79 4.04
C ASP A 63 -9.42 -25.08 4.33
N TRP A 64 -9.56 -23.86 3.82
CA TRP A 64 -10.76 -23.03 3.98
C TRP A 64 -11.77 -23.21 2.83
N ASN A 65 -11.40 -23.90 1.76
CA ASN A 65 -12.23 -24.10 0.57
C ASN A 65 -12.66 -25.56 0.38
N ALA A 66 -12.09 -26.52 1.13
CA ALA A 66 -12.40 -27.94 1.01
C ALA A 66 -12.61 -28.62 2.39
N PRO A 67 -13.86 -28.69 2.92
CA PRO A 67 -15.06 -28.01 2.43
C PRO A 67 -15.02 -26.48 2.70
N PRO A 68 -15.80 -25.67 1.97
CA PRO A 68 -15.81 -24.22 2.17
C PRO A 68 -16.25 -23.83 3.57
N LEU A 69 -15.37 -23.13 4.30
CA LEU A 69 -15.70 -22.58 5.61
C LEU A 69 -16.57 -21.33 5.47
N PRO A 70 -17.67 -21.22 6.25
CA PRO A 70 -18.43 -19.98 6.36
C PRO A 70 -17.52 -18.81 6.76
N VAL A 71 -17.80 -17.61 6.23
CA VAL A 71 -17.01 -16.39 6.51
C VAL A 71 -16.78 -16.18 8.02
N ARG A 72 -17.82 -16.40 8.83
CA ARG A 72 -17.76 -16.23 10.30
C ARG A 72 -16.79 -17.21 11.01
N GLU A 73 -16.42 -18.31 10.37
CA GLU A 73 -15.55 -19.35 10.93
C GLU A 73 -14.09 -19.23 10.46
N ARG A 74 -13.80 -18.33 9.50
CA ARG A 74 -12.44 -18.11 8.96
C ARG A 74 -11.51 -17.37 9.94
N GLY A 75 -12.03 -16.78 11.02
CA GLY A 75 -11.20 -16.06 11.99
C GLY A 75 -10.46 -14.86 11.39
N VAL A 76 -11.03 -14.24 10.34
CA VAL A 76 -10.47 -13.09 9.64
C VAL A 76 -10.91 -11.78 10.31
N GLY A 77 -9.96 -10.85 10.48
CA GLY A 77 -10.25 -9.44 10.75
C GLY A 77 -10.06 -8.64 9.47
N LEU A 78 -11.08 -7.91 9.01
CA LEU A 78 -11.03 -7.12 7.78
C LEU A 78 -11.29 -5.64 8.09
N VAL A 79 -10.39 -4.78 7.58
CA VAL A 79 -10.58 -3.33 7.50
C VAL A 79 -10.73 -2.98 6.02
N PRO A 80 -11.96 -2.77 5.52
CA PRO A 80 -12.16 -2.37 4.13
C PRO A 80 -11.86 -0.87 3.94
N GLN A 81 -11.60 -0.47 2.69
CA GLN A 81 -11.24 0.91 2.32
C GLN A 81 -12.31 1.95 2.72
N ASP A 82 -13.59 1.59 2.65
CA ASP A 82 -14.74 2.43 3.03
C ASP A 82 -15.06 2.37 4.54
N ARG A 83 -14.24 1.65 5.34
CA ARG A 83 -14.37 1.43 6.80
C ARG A 83 -15.57 0.57 7.21
N SER A 84 -16.70 0.71 6.53
CA SER A 84 -17.97 0.01 6.74
C SER A 84 -18.35 -0.18 8.22
N LEU A 85 -18.35 0.89 9.02
CA LEU A 85 -18.84 0.84 10.41
C LEU A 85 -20.37 0.62 10.44
N PHE A 86 -20.88 -0.08 11.45
CA PHE A 86 -22.31 -0.24 11.66
C PHE A 86 -22.92 1.10 12.10
N PRO A 87 -23.80 1.72 11.28
CA PRO A 87 -24.22 3.10 11.48
C PRO A 87 -25.12 3.30 12.72
N HIS A 88 -25.77 2.23 13.17
CA HIS A 88 -26.69 2.23 14.31
C HIS A 88 -26.00 1.92 15.65
N LEU A 89 -24.72 1.51 15.63
CA LEU A 89 -23.93 1.22 16.82
C LEU A 89 -22.99 2.38 17.14
N SER A 90 -22.68 2.59 18.42
CA SER A 90 -21.61 3.52 18.81
C SER A 90 -20.24 2.96 18.43
N ALA A 91 -19.17 3.75 18.56
CA ALA A 91 -17.79 3.29 18.34
C ALA A 91 -17.45 2.10 19.25
N LEU A 92 -17.78 2.18 20.55
CA LEU A 92 -17.60 1.09 21.50
C LEU A 92 -18.36 -0.17 21.08
N GLU A 93 -19.62 -0.02 20.67
CA GLU A 93 -20.46 -1.15 20.27
C GLU A 93 -20.03 -1.77 18.94
N ASN A 94 -19.49 -0.96 18.02
CA ASN A 94 -18.85 -1.42 16.79
C ASN A 94 -17.66 -2.34 17.10
N VAL A 95 -16.75 -1.90 17.97
CA VAL A 95 -15.57 -2.69 18.35
C VAL A 95 -15.97 -3.94 19.14
N ALA A 96 -16.87 -3.81 20.12
CA ALA A 96 -17.33 -4.95 20.92
C ALA A 96 -18.17 -5.98 20.13
N PHE A 97 -18.63 -5.65 18.92
CA PHE A 97 -19.51 -6.51 18.13
C PHE A 97 -18.90 -7.89 17.87
N GLY A 98 -17.67 -7.95 17.36
CA GLY A 98 -17.01 -9.20 16.99
C GLY A 98 -16.82 -10.15 18.17
N LEU A 99 -16.46 -9.62 19.34
CA LEU A 99 -16.34 -10.39 20.58
C LEU A 99 -17.68 -11.00 21.01
N ARG A 100 -18.76 -10.21 20.99
CA ARG A 100 -20.10 -10.68 21.37
C ARG A 100 -20.64 -11.72 20.40
N ALA A 101 -20.40 -11.53 19.09
CA ALA A 101 -20.78 -12.50 18.06
C ALA A 101 -20.08 -13.86 18.25
N ARG A 102 -18.92 -13.88 18.92
CA ARG A 102 -18.19 -15.09 19.32
C ARG A 102 -18.54 -15.58 20.74
N GLY A 103 -19.59 -15.03 21.36
CA GLY A 103 -20.12 -15.49 22.65
C GLY A 103 -19.55 -14.80 23.90
N ALA A 104 -18.70 -13.77 23.75
CA ALA A 104 -18.21 -13.02 24.91
C ALA A 104 -19.35 -12.28 25.64
N ARG A 105 -19.31 -12.28 26.97
CA ARG A 105 -20.29 -11.54 27.79
C ARG A 105 -20.19 -10.02 27.51
N PRO A 106 -21.30 -9.27 27.55
CA PRO A 106 -21.32 -7.85 27.19
C PRO A 106 -20.34 -6.96 27.98
N GLY A 107 -20.18 -7.18 29.29
CA GLY A 107 -19.26 -6.40 30.13
C GLY A 107 -17.79 -6.54 29.72
N PRO A 108 -17.22 -7.76 29.75
CA PRO A 108 -15.86 -8.02 29.27
C PRO A 108 -15.62 -7.59 27.82
N ALA A 109 -16.60 -7.79 26.93
CA ALA A 109 -16.48 -7.37 25.53
C ALA A 109 -16.33 -5.84 25.40
N ARG A 110 -17.07 -5.06 26.18
CA ARG A 110 -16.96 -3.59 26.20
C ARG A 110 -15.65 -3.13 26.82
N ALA A 111 -15.19 -3.75 27.91
CA ALA A 111 -13.92 -3.41 28.54
C ALA A 111 -12.76 -3.58 27.54
N ARG A 112 -12.69 -4.74 26.88
CA ARG A 112 -11.68 -5.02 25.85
C ARG A 112 -11.80 -4.10 24.64
N ALA A 113 -13.02 -3.76 24.22
CA ALA A 113 -13.23 -2.80 23.16
C ALA A 113 -12.74 -1.38 23.53
N GLN A 114 -12.95 -0.95 24.77
CA GLN A 114 -12.48 0.34 25.27
C GLN A 114 -10.95 0.40 25.28
N GLU A 115 -10.27 -0.65 25.75
CA GLU A 115 -8.80 -0.74 25.71
C GLU A 115 -8.24 -0.51 24.30
N TRP A 116 -8.89 -1.10 23.29
CA TRP A 116 -8.49 -0.91 21.88
C TRP A 116 -8.78 0.49 21.35
N LEU A 117 -9.89 1.11 21.76
CA LEU A 117 -10.18 2.50 21.40
C LEU A 117 -9.16 3.45 22.04
N ASP A 118 -8.82 3.23 23.31
CA ASP A 118 -7.81 4.00 24.05
C ASP A 118 -6.43 3.88 23.39
N ARG A 119 -6.02 2.65 23.04
CA ARG A 119 -4.75 2.37 22.36
C ARG A 119 -4.62 3.09 21.01
N LEU A 120 -5.73 3.27 20.29
CA LEU A 120 -5.76 3.99 19.00
C LEU A 120 -6.11 5.48 19.16
N GLY A 121 -6.15 6.01 20.38
CA GLY A 121 -6.38 7.44 20.64
C GLY A 121 -7.77 7.92 20.23
N VAL A 122 -8.79 7.06 20.34
CA VAL A 122 -10.21 7.36 20.09
C VAL A 122 -11.12 6.89 21.24
N GLY A 123 -10.53 6.71 22.43
CA GLY A 123 -11.20 6.22 23.64
C GLY A 123 -12.39 7.06 24.09
N ASP A 124 -12.22 8.38 24.08
CA ASP A 124 -13.22 9.38 24.44
C ASP A 124 -14.44 9.38 23.49
N LEU A 125 -14.28 8.80 22.29
CA LEU A 125 -15.31 8.73 21.26
C LEU A 125 -16.22 7.50 21.39
N GLY A 126 -16.03 6.63 22.40
CA GLY A 126 -16.75 5.35 22.51
C GLY A 126 -18.28 5.44 22.42
N ARG A 127 -18.87 6.57 22.83
CA ARG A 127 -20.32 6.83 22.77
C ARG A 127 -20.82 7.40 21.44
N ARG A 128 -19.93 7.95 20.61
CA ARG A 128 -20.26 8.53 19.30
C ARG A 128 -20.70 7.46 18.31
N ARG A 129 -21.61 7.78 17.41
CA ARG A 129 -21.98 6.97 16.25
C ARG A 129 -21.14 7.36 15.02
N PRO A 130 -21.04 6.49 13.99
CA PRO A 130 -20.15 6.74 12.84
C PRO A 130 -20.33 8.08 12.13
N HIS A 131 -21.56 8.60 12.03
CA HIS A 131 -21.84 9.89 11.39
C HIS A 131 -21.34 11.11 12.19
N GLU A 132 -20.98 10.92 13.46
CA GLU A 132 -20.40 11.95 14.31
C GLU A 132 -18.86 11.91 14.33
N LEU A 133 -18.26 10.95 13.62
CA LEU A 133 -16.81 10.76 13.56
C LEU A 133 -16.25 11.40 12.29
N SER A 134 -15.11 12.08 12.41
CA SER A 134 -14.29 12.42 11.26
C SER A 134 -13.81 11.16 10.54
N GLY A 135 -13.37 11.30 9.30
CA GLY A 135 -12.93 10.16 8.50
C GLY A 135 -11.83 9.35 9.16
N GLY A 136 -10.84 10.04 9.76
CA GLY A 136 -9.73 9.38 10.46
C GLY A 136 -10.07 8.84 11.84
N GLN A 137 -11.10 9.36 12.52
CA GLN A 137 -11.62 8.73 13.74
C GLN A 137 -12.35 7.42 13.39
N ALA A 138 -13.18 7.43 12.35
CA ALA A 138 -13.87 6.23 11.88
C ALA A 138 -12.89 5.14 11.42
N GLN A 139 -11.78 5.51 10.78
CA GLN A 139 -10.70 4.60 10.39
C GLN A 139 -10.09 3.87 11.60
N ARG A 140 -9.77 4.62 12.66
CA ARG A 140 -9.20 4.07 13.89
C ARG A 140 -10.19 3.14 14.61
N VAL A 141 -11.47 3.49 14.63
CA VAL A 141 -12.53 2.60 15.15
C VAL A 141 -12.65 1.32 14.32
N ALA A 142 -12.53 1.40 12.99
CA ALA A 142 -12.55 0.22 12.11
C ALA A 142 -11.36 -0.72 12.35
N LEU A 143 -10.16 -0.16 12.54
CA LEU A 143 -8.96 -0.91 12.93
C LEU A 143 -9.14 -1.59 14.29
N ALA A 144 -9.60 -0.87 15.32
CA ALA A 144 -9.91 -1.46 16.62
C ALA A 144 -10.89 -2.63 16.50
N ARG A 145 -11.96 -2.46 15.70
CA ARG A 145 -12.97 -3.50 15.48
C ARG A 145 -12.41 -4.77 14.83
N ALA A 146 -11.44 -4.65 13.92
CA ALA A 146 -10.80 -5.81 13.31
C ALA A 146 -9.85 -6.51 14.30
N LEU A 147 -9.00 -5.73 14.97
CA LEU A 147 -7.93 -6.22 15.85
C LEU A 147 -8.42 -6.82 17.17
N VAL A 148 -9.52 -6.31 17.71
CA VAL A 148 -10.06 -6.73 19.02
C VAL A 148 -10.39 -8.22 19.11
N THR A 149 -10.58 -8.89 17.97
CA THR A 149 -10.96 -10.31 17.91
C THR A 149 -9.77 -11.26 17.81
N ASP A 150 -8.54 -10.76 17.93
CA ASP A 150 -7.28 -11.48 17.79
C ASP A 150 -7.33 -12.45 16.58
N PRO A 151 -7.51 -11.94 15.35
CA PRO A 151 -7.75 -12.78 14.19
C PRO A 151 -6.54 -13.66 13.85
N ALA A 152 -6.76 -14.77 13.14
CA ALA A 152 -5.66 -15.57 12.60
C ALA A 152 -5.06 -14.90 11.35
N VAL A 153 -5.91 -14.19 10.60
CA VAL A 153 -5.54 -13.43 9.41
C VAL A 153 -6.14 -12.03 9.49
N LEU A 154 -5.28 -11.01 9.47
CA LEU A 154 -5.64 -9.60 9.41
C LEU A 154 -5.54 -9.11 7.97
N LEU A 155 -6.59 -8.50 7.46
CA LEU A 155 -6.68 -7.97 6.11
C LEU A 155 -6.93 -6.46 6.21
N LEU A 156 -6.00 -5.67 5.71
CA LEU A 156 -6.05 -4.21 5.77
C LEU A 156 -6.07 -3.65 4.36
N ASP A 157 -7.17 -3.00 3.97
CA ASP A 157 -7.28 -2.32 2.69
C ASP A 157 -7.09 -0.80 2.87
N GLU A 158 -5.89 -0.32 2.54
CA GLU A 158 -5.47 1.08 2.66
C GLU A 158 -5.75 1.70 4.04
N PRO A 159 -5.20 1.14 5.13
CA PRO A 159 -5.60 1.51 6.49
C PRO A 159 -5.26 2.96 6.88
N PHE A 160 -4.43 3.65 6.11
CA PHE A 160 -4.02 5.04 6.34
C PHE A 160 -4.54 6.03 5.28
N ALA A 161 -5.32 5.56 4.29
CA ALA A 161 -5.82 6.42 3.24
C ALA A 161 -6.75 7.52 3.78
N GLY A 162 -6.61 8.73 3.26
CA GLY A 162 -7.43 9.88 3.63
C GLY A 162 -7.19 10.40 5.06
N LEU A 163 -6.10 9.98 5.71
CA LEU A 163 -5.67 10.54 7.00
C LEU A 163 -4.74 11.74 6.78
N ASP A 164 -4.80 12.70 7.70
CA ASP A 164 -3.77 13.73 7.82
C ASP A 164 -2.40 13.09 8.13
N VAL A 165 -1.32 13.70 7.65
CA VAL A 165 0.06 13.19 7.76
C VAL A 165 0.44 12.87 9.21
N GLY A 166 0.08 13.72 10.17
CA GLY A 166 0.38 13.50 11.58
C GLY A 166 -0.36 12.30 12.15
N VAL A 167 -1.65 12.17 11.82
CA VAL A 167 -2.49 11.05 12.25
C VAL A 167 -2.03 9.74 11.61
N ALA A 168 -1.72 9.75 10.31
CA ALA A 168 -1.20 8.59 9.59
C ALA A 168 0.12 8.10 10.21
N THR A 169 1.03 9.02 10.53
CA THR A 169 2.33 8.70 11.15
C THR A 169 2.15 8.03 12.51
N SER A 170 1.35 8.64 13.40
CA SER A 170 1.07 8.09 14.74
C SER A 170 0.43 6.70 14.66
N LEU A 171 -0.58 6.53 13.79
CA LEU A 171 -1.27 5.26 13.61
C LEU A 171 -0.37 4.18 13.01
N ARG A 172 0.53 4.55 12.08
CA ARG A 172 1.51 3.65 11.49
C ARG A 172 2.48 3.13 12.55
N ILE A 173 2.95 3.98 13.46
CA ILE A 173 3.79 3.58 14.61
C ILE A 173 3.03 2.60 15.50
N SER A 174 1.81 2.95 15.93
CA SER A 174 1.01 2.07 16.80
C SER A 174 0.69 0.72 16.16
N LEU A 175 0.45 0.70 14.84
CA LEU A 175 0.22 -0.54 14.11
C LEU A 175 1.50 -1.35 13.97
N ALA A 176 2.65 -0.72 13.68
CA ALA A 176 3.95 -1.40 13.63
C ALA A 176 4.27 -2.09 14.97
N GLU A 177 4.08 -1.38 16.08
CA GLU A 177 4.26 -1.92 17.43
C GLU A 177 3.35 -3.11 17.71
N HIS A 178 2.10 -3.07 17.25
CA HIS A 178 1.20 -4.20 17.40
C HIS A 178 1.60 -5.40 16.55
N LEU A 179 1.91 -5.17 15.27
CA LEU A 179 2.25 -6.21 14.31
C LEU A 179 3.55 -6.94 14.66
N ALA A 180 4.52 -6.25 15.26
CA ALA A 180 5.78 -6.84 15.72
C ALA A 180 5.61 -8.02 16.68
N SER A 181 4.52 -8.08 17.46
CA SER A 181 4.21 -9.20 18.36
C SER A 181 2.92 -9.94 17.98
N TYR A 182 2.34 -9.64 16.81
CA TYR A 182 1.09 -10.25 16.39
C TYR A 182 1.36 -11.64 15.81
N PRO A 183 0.76 -12.72 16.35
CA PRO A 183 1.06 -14.08 15.90
C PRO A 183 0.37 -14.45 14.58
N GLY A 184 -0.65 -13.70 14.17
CA GLY A 184 -1.41 -13.94 12.95
C GLY A 184 -0.68 -13.44 11.70
N VAL A 185 -1.20 -13.82 10.54
CA VAL A 185 -0.74 -13.30 9.24
C VAL A 185 -1.41 -11.96 8.98
N THR A 186 -0.68 -11.00 8.39
CA THR A 186 -1.28 -9.73 7.93
C THR A 186 -1.10 -9.55 6.43
N LEU A 187 -2.19 -9.30 5.70
CA LEU A 187 -2.15 -8.78 4.34
C LEU A 187 -2.50 -7.29 4.35
N LEU A 188 -1.58 -6.45 3.91
CA LEU A 188 -1.71 -4.99 3.88
C LEU A 188 -1.74 -4.49 2.44
N VAL A 189 -2.90 -4.07 1.94
CA VAL A 189 -2.98 -3.35 0.67
C VAL A 189 -2.65 -1.88 0.92
N THR A 190 -1.71 -1.35 0.14
CA THR A 190 -1.29 0.06 0.23
C THR A 190 -0.85 0.61 -1.13
N HIS A 191 -0.95 1.92 -1.28
CA HIS A 191 -0.38 2.70 -2.37
C HIS A 191 0.78 3.61 -1.90
N ASP A 192 1.17 3.54 -0.63
CA ASP A 192 2.24 4.34 -0.03
C ASP A 192 3.48 3.45 0.19
N ALA A 193 4.63 3.87 -0.36
CA ALA A 193 5.89 3.17 -0.18
C ALA A 193 6.29 3.07 1.29
N LEU A 194 5.95 4.09 2.10
CA LEU A 194 6.29 4.12 3.51
C LEU A 194 5.59 3.01 4.28
N ASP A 195 4.35 2.66 3.94
CA ASP A 195 3.65 1.54 4.57
C ASP A 195 4.39 0.23 4.33
N ALA A 196 4.75 -0.05 3.07
CA ALA A 196 5.49 -1.26 2.72
C ALA A 196 6.88 -1.29 3.38
N LEU A 197 7.58 -0.16 3.43
CA LEU A 197 8.94 -0.07 4.00
C LEU A 197 8.96 -0.16 5.53
N THR A 198 7.88 0.26 6.21
CA THR A 198 7.84 0.34 7.68
C THR A 198 7.08 -0.81 8.33
N LEU A 199 6.11 -1.40 7.65
CA LEU A 199 5.23 -2.42 8.23
C LEU A 199 5.44 -3.81 7.65
N ALA A 200 5.89 -3.92 6.39
CA ALA A 200 5.89 -5.21 5.70
C ALA A 200 7.25 -5.91 5.77
N ASP A 201 7.21 -7.20 6.06
CA ASP A 201 8.37 -8.09 5.92
C ASP A 201 8.59 -8.45 4.45
N ARG A 202 7.49 -8.50 3.68
CA ARG A 202 7.49 -8.91 2.28
C ARG A 202 6.48 -8.10 1.47
N VAL A 203 6.79 -7.90 0.19
CA VAL A 203 5.94 -7.23 -0.78
C VAL A 203 5.55 -8.21 -1.89
N VAL A 204 4.27 -8.20 -2.24
CA VAL A 204 3.70 -8.86 -3.41
C VAL A 204 3.15 -7.76 -4.33
N VAL A 205 3.65 -7.72 -5.55
CA VAL A 205 3.21 -6.78 -6.59
C VAL A 205 2.21 -7.48 -7.47
N LEU A 206 0.97 -7.00 -7.49
CA LEU A 206 -0.05 -7.41 -8.44
C LEU A 206 -0.06 -6.48 -9.65
N ASP A 207 -0.10 -7.05 -10.85
CA ASP A 207 -0.27 -6.31 -12.10
C ASP A 207 -1.12 -7.14 -13.06
N GLY A 208 -2.10 -6.52 -13.72
CA GLY A 208 -3.02 -7.25 -14.62
C GLY A 208 -3.79 -8.41 -13.99
N GLY A 209 -3.92 -8.46 -12.66
CA GLY A 209 -4.54 -9.60 -11.96
C GLY A 209 -3.60 -10.77 -11.70
N GLU A 210 -2.29 -10.62 -11.92
CA GLU A 210 -1.29 -11.65 -11.66
C GLU A 210 -0.18 -11.14 -10.73
N VAL A 211 0.54 -12.05 -10.08
CA VAL A 211 1.72 -11.72 -9.27
C VAL A 211 2.90 -11.41 -10.19
N ALA A 212 3.25 -10.13 -10.32
CA ALA A 212 4.35 -9.66 -11.18
C ALA A 212 5.72 -9.73 -10.49
N GLN A 213 5.76 -9.50 -9.17
CA GLN A 213 6.99 -9.48 -8.40
C GLN A 213 6.73 -9.82 -6.93
N THR A 214 7.71 -10.46 -6.29
CA THR A 214 7.71 -10.69 -4.84
C THR A 214 9.13 -10.55 -4.31
N GLY A 215 9.27 -10.04 -3.08
CA GLY A 215 10.55 -9.90 -2.40
C GLY A 215 10.41 -9.06 -1.14
N THR A 216 11.51 -8.79 -0.45
CA THR A 216 11.51 -7.80 0.63
C THR A 216 11.20 -6.40 0.07
N PRO A 217 10.69 -5.46 0.89
CA PRO A 217 10.47 -4.08 0.45
C PRO A 217 11.72 -3.46 -0.20
N ARG A 218 12.91 -3.72 0.35
CA ARG A 218 14.18 -3.21 -0.18
C ARG A 218 14.55 -3.82 -1.54
N GLU A 219 14.36 -5.11 -1.72
CA GLU A 219 14.64 -5.77 -3.02
C GLU A 219 13.69 -5.29 -4.11
N VAL A 220 12.39 -5.19 -3.79
CA VAL A 220 11.37 -4.70 -4.71
C VAL A 220 11.62 -3.24 -5.09
N ALA A 221 11.99 -2.41 -4.12
CA ALA A 221 12.34 -1.01 -4.36
C ALA A 221 13.63 -0.83 -5.16
N ALA A 222 14.65 -1.66 -4.90
CA ALA A 222 15.94 -1.58 -5.59
C ALA A 222 15.86 -2.04 -7.06
N ARG A 223 14.93 -2.96 -7.38
CA ARG A 223 14.76 -3.53 -8.72
C ARG A 223 13.28 -3.63 -9.07
N PRO A 224 12.60 -2.50 -9.34
CA PRO A 224 11.17 -2.50 -9.64
C PRO A 224 10.91 -3.16 -11.00
N ARG A 225 10.05 -4.20 -11.03
CA ARG A 225 9.66 -4.90 -12.27
C ARG A 225 8.41 -4.34 -12.94
N THR A 226 7.73 -3.42 -12.29
CA THR A 226 6.54 -2.75 -12.85
C THR A 226 6.68 -1.25 -12.75
N GLU A 227 6.03 -0.56 -13.68
CA GLU A 227 5.97 0.90 -13.73
C GLU A 227 5.35 1.50 -12.46
N HIS A 228 4.37 0.81 -11.89
CA HIS A 228 3.73 1.19 -10.64
C HIS A 228 4.74 1.19 -9.47
N VAL A 229 5.54 0.12 -9.31
CA VAL A 229 6.54 0.05 -8.24
C VAL A 229 7.64 1.08 -8.45
N ALA A 230 8.11 1.26 -9.69
CA ALA A 230 9.13 2.26 -10.00
C ALA A 230 8.68 3.67 -9.60
N ARG A 231 7.42 4.04 -9.93
CA ARG A 231 6.84 5.31 -9.47
C ARG A 231 6.66 5.38 -7.95
N LEU A 232 6.20 4.28 -7.33
CA LEU A 232 5.97 4.21 -5.89
C LEU A 232 7.24 4.55 -5.11
N VAL A 233 8.40 4.08 -5.57
CA VAL A 233 9.70 4.36 -4.96
C VAL A 233 10.35 5.65 -5.48
N GLY A 234 9.60 6.47 -6.21
CA GLY A 234 10.01 7.80 -6.65
C GLY A 234 10.90 7.84 -7.88
N LEU A 235 11.01 6.76 -8.66
CA LEU A 235 11.71 6.80 -9.95
C LEU A 235 10.82 7.44 -11.02
N ASN A 236 11.47 8.19 -11.92
CA ASN A 236 10.87 8.55 -13.18
C ASN A 236 10.79 7.32 -14.07
N VAL A 237 9.68 7.16 -14.78
CA VAL A 237 9.54 6.12 -15.82
C VAL A 237 9.07 6.77 -17.10
N VAL A 238 9.80 6.54 -18.18
CA VAL A 238 9.48 7.03 -19.52
C VAL A 238 9.42 5.85 -20.48
N ALA A 239 8.33 5.77 -21.24
CA ALA A 239 8.19 4.80 -22.32
C ALA A 239 8.85 5.33 -23.59
N ASP A 240 9.65 4.50 -24.24
CA ASP A 240 10.24 4.70 -25.57
C ASP A 240 9.47 3.81 -26.55
N ARG A 241 8.37 4.35 -27.10
CA ARG A 241 7.40 3.59 -27.89
C ARG A 241 7.97 3.07 -29.21
N ASP A 242 8.95 3.78 -29.79
CA ASP A 242 9.57 3.37 -31.05
C ASP A 242 10.47 2.13 -30.87
N ARG A 243 10.92 1.88 -29.64
CA ARG A 243 11.82 0.78 -29.30
C ARG A 243 11.17 -0.29 -28.40
N ASP A 244 9.91 -0.08 -28.04
CA ASP A 244 9.15 -0.92 -27.11
C ASP A 244 9.88 -1.20 -25.78
N VAL A 245 10.56 -0.17 -25.25
CA VAL A 245 11.28 -0.25 -23.97
C VAL A 245 10.80 0.80 -22.98
N ARG A 246 10.89 0.48 -21.70
CA ARG A 246 10.75 1.43 -20.59
C ARG A 246 12.13 1.81 -20.10
N ARG A 247 12.28 3.08 -19.75
CA ARG A 247 13.47 3.57 -19.06
C ARG A 247 13.07 4.13 -17.71
N SER A 248 13.79 3.73 -16.68
CA SER A 248 13.64 4.27 -15.32
C SER A 248 14.93 4.93 -14.84
N PHE A 249 14.79 6.01 -14.09
CA PHE A 249 15.93 6.76 -13.53
C PHE A 249 15.49 7.56 -12.30
N PRO A 250 16.39 7.76 -11.31
CA PRO A 250 16.06 8.54 -10.13
C PRO A 250 15.95 10.04 -10.45
N PRO A 251 15.21 10.82 -9.65
CA PRO A 251 15.11 12.27 -9.83
C PRO A 251 16.46 12.98 -9.74
N SER A 252 17.41 12.46 -8.95
CA SER A 252 18.78 12.95 -8.84
C SER A 252 19.64 12.77 -10.09
N ALA A 253 19.24 11.90 -11.03
CA ALA A 253 19.89 11.76 -12.33
C ALA A 253 19.43 12.81 -13.36
N VAL A 254 18.41 13.61 -13.04
CA VAL A 254 17.84 14.63 -13.92
C VAL A 254 18.56 15.95 -13.74
N THR A 255 19.18 16.44 -14.81
CA THR A 255 19.77 17.79 -14.85
C THR A 255 18.73 18.79 -15.34
N VAL A 256 18.56 19.90 -14.61
CA VAL A 256 17.65 20.99 -14.93
C VAL A 256 18.42 22.18 -15.49
N SER A 257 17.94 22.78 -16.57
CA SER A 257 18.57 23.93 -17.23
C SER A 257 17.54 24.88 -17.83
N LEU A 258 17.88 26.15 -18.01
CA LEU A 258 16.98 27.16 -18.61
C LEU A 258 17.08 27.20 -20.14
N THR A 259 18.23 26.83 -20.69
CA THR A 259 18.48 26.75 -22.12
C THR A 259 18.46 25.31 -22.59
N ARG A 260 18.16 25.09 -23.87
CA ARG A 260 18.23 23.75 -24.46
C ARG A 260 19.70 23.29 -24.43
N PRO A 261 20.00 22.16 -23.78
CA PRO A 261 21.37 21.68 -23.70
C PRO A 261 21.88 21.21 -25.07
N GLU A 262 23.16 21.50 -25.33
CA GLU A 262 23.85 21.10 -26.56
C GLU A 262 24.47 19.70 -26.39
N GLY A 263 24.33 18.83 -27.41
CA GLY A 263 24.90 17.48 -27.44
C GLY A 263 23.89 16.37 -27.78
N SER A 264 24.39 15.24 -28.28
CA SER A 264 23.59 14.21 -28.97
C SER A 264 23.17 12.99 -28.12
N ALA A 265 23.71 12.81 -26.91
CA ALA A 265 23.54 11.57 -26.12
C ALA A 265 22.72 11.73 -24.83
N ARG A 266 21.65 12.54 -24.85
CA ARG A 266 20.79 12.78 -23.68
C ARG A 266 19.33 12.68 -24.06
N LEU A 267 18.57 11.98 -23.21
CA LEU A 267 17.12 12.12 -23.25
C LEU A 267 16.80 13.53 -22.77
N THR A 268 15.99 14.25 -23.54
CA THR A 268 15.77 15.68 -23.37
C THR A 268 14.30 16.00 -23.46
N TRP A 269 13.79 16.72 -22.46
CA TRP A 269 12.39 17.16 -22.42
C TRP A 269 12.34 18.65 -22.11
N ARG A 270 11.38 19.34 -22.74
CA ARG A 270 10.98 20.70 -22.36
C ARG A 270 9.71 20.61 -21.51
N GLY A 271 9.63 21.42 -20.47
CA GLY A 271 8.46 21.43 -19.59
C GLY A 271 8.39 22.66 -18.69
N ARG A 272 7.38 22.67 -17.83
CA ARG A 272 7.15 23.71 -16.83
C ARG A 272 7.17 23.13 -15.43
N VAL A 273 7.80 23.83 -14.50
CA VAL A 273 7.75 23.49 -13.08
C VAL A 273 6.31 23.63 -12.60
N ALA A 274 5.70 22.53 -12.17
CA ALA A 274 4.37 22.52 -11.57
C ALA A 274 4.43 22.88 -10.08
N GLY A 275 5.48 22.43 -9.40
CA GLY A 275 5.69 22.68 -7.98
C GLY A 275 7.03 22.19 -7.49
N THR A 276 7.34 22.54 -6.25
CA THR A 276 8.59 22.20 -5.57
C THR A 276 8.30 21.74 -4.16
N THR A 277 8.93 20.66 -3.71
CA THR A 277 8.79 20.14 -2.36
C THR A 277 10.16 19.87 -1.74
N PRO A 278 10.35 20.15 -0.44
CA PRO A 278 11.56 19.72 0.26
C PRO A 278 11.72 18.20 0.22
N HIS A 279 12.93 17.71 -0.06
CA HIS A 279 13.25 16.28 -0.09
C HIS A 279 14.67 16.02 0.42
N GLY A 280 14.81 15.76 1.72
CA GLY A 280 16.12 15.66 2.36
C GLY A 280 16.90 16.98 2.21
N ASP A 281 18.13 16.90 1.70
CA ASP A 281 18.97 18.06 1.43
C ASP A 281 18.73 18.68 0.03
N ALA A 282 17.77 18.16 -0.72
CA ALA A 282 17.40 18.63 -2.05
C ALA A 282 15.99 19.27 -2.07
N LEU A 283 15.73 20.04 -3.12
CA LEU A 283 14.38 20.41 -3.55
C LEU A 283 13.97 19.48 -4.68
N ARG A 284 12.87 18.75 -4.48
CA ARG A 284 12.25 17.94 -5.52
C ARG A 284 11.31 18.81 -6.33
N LEU A 285 11.57 18.89 -7.63
CA LEU A 285 10.73 19.58 -8.60
C LEU A 285 9.78 18.57 -9.23
N LEU A 286 8.51 18.95 -9.38
CA LEU A 286 7.59 18.31 -10.30
C LEU A 286 7.52 19.14 -11.58
N VAL A 287 7.80 18.52 -12.72
CA VAL A 287 7.83 19.19 -14.02
C VAL A 287 6.87 18.50 -14.97
N VAL A 288 5.90 19.27 -15.46
CA VAL A 288 4.97 18.82 -16.51
C VAL A 288 5.64 19.07 -17.85
N THR A 289 5.90 18.00 -18.61
CA THR A 289 6.58 18.12 -19.91
C THR A 289 5.57 18.36 -21.04
N ASP A 290 5.99 19.06 -22.10
CA ASP A 290 5.07 19.51 -23.17
C ASP A 290 4.47 18.36 -24.00
N ALA A 291 5.17 17.23 -24.10
CA ALA A 291 4.83 16.11 -24.98
C ALA A 291 5.12 14.73 -24.33
N GLY A 292 5.32 14.69 -23.02
CA GLY A 292 5.80 13.51 -22.31
C GLY A 292 5.17 13.32 -20.92
N PRO A 293 5.74 12.43 -20.09
CA PRO A 293 5.27 12.22 -18.73
C PRO A 293 5.61 13.41 -17.83
N GLU A 294 4.93 13.51 -16.70
CA GLU A 294 5.42 14.31 -15.58
C GLU A 294 6.72 13.71 -15.06
N LEU A 295 7.72 14.56 -14.82
CA LEU A 295 9.04 14.16 -14.37
C LEU A 295 9.41 14.85 -13.06
N LEU A 296 10.08 14.09 -12.19
CA LEU A 296 10.67 14.54 -10.95
C LEU A 296 12.16 14.84 -11.17
N ALA A 297 12.65 15.92 -10.58
CA ALA A 297 14.08 16.25 -10.56
C ALA A 297 14.50 16.71 -9.17
N ASP A 298 15.62 16.19 -8.65
CA ASP A 298 16.18 16.68 -7.39
C ASP A 298 17.28 17.69 -7.69
N VAL A 299 17.12 18.91 -7.18
CA VAL A 299 18.09 20.01 -7.32
C VAL A 299 18.51 20.52 -5.95
N THR A 300 19.70 21.10 -5.83
CA THR A 300 20.10 21.77 -4.58
C THR A 300 19.27 23.04 -4.38
N PRO A 301 19.01 23.45 -3.12
CA PRO A 301 18.34 24.73 -2.85
C PRO A 301 19.02 25.93 -3.52
N ALA A 302 20.36 25.96 -3.55
CA ALA A 302 21.12 27.00 -4.24
C ALA A 302 20.84 27.02 -5.75
N ALA A 303 20.88 25.86 -6.42
CA ALA A 303 20.59 25.78 -7.85
C ALA A 303 19.15 26.19 -8.18
N ALA A 304 18.19 25.89 -7.31
CA ALA A 304 16.81 26.33 -7.49
C ALA A 304 16.67 27.85 -7.43
N VAL A 305 17.39 28.51 -6.52
CA VAL A 305 17.43 29.97 -6.41
C VAL A 305 18.12 30.59 -7.62
N ASP A 306 19.31 30.10 -7.98
CA ASP A 306 20.11 30.62 -9.10
C ASP A 306 19.36 30.54 -10.44
N LEU A 307 18.61 29.45 -10.66
CA LEU A 307 17.83 29.23 -11.88
C LEU A 307 16.42 29.84 -11.82
N GLY A 308 16.01 30.37 -10.65
CA GLY A 308 14.67 30.92 -10.44
C GLY A 308 13.55 29.89 -10.64
N LEU A 309 13.70 28.70 -10.06
CA LEU A 309 12.78 27.57 -10.24
C LEU A 309 11.52 27.74 -9.38
N THR A 310 10.55 28.45 -9.91
CA THR A 310 9.22 28.64 -9.33
C THR A 310 8.13 27.99 -10.21
N ALA A 311 6.93 27.81 -9.66
CA ALA A 311 5.80 27.29 -10.43
C ALA A 311 5.55 28.12 -11.72
N GLY A 312 5.34 27.45 -12.85
CA GLY A 312 5.17 28.04 -14.17
C GLY A 312 6.48 28.27 -14.95
N ARG A 313 7.64 28.20 -14.30
CA ARG A 313 8.96 28.40 -14.93
C ARG A 313 9.22 27.33 -16.00
N GLU A 314 9.59 27.77 -17.20
CA GLU A 314 10.04 26.87 -18.27
C GLU A 314 11.45 26.37 -18.02
N VAL A 315 11.64 25.07 -18.21
CA VAL A 315 12.91 24.38 -18.00
C VAL A 315 13.12 23.28 -19.04
N TRP A 316 14.38 22.93 -19.24
CA TRP A 316 14.84 21.76 -19.96
C TRP A 316 15.36 20.73 -18.97
N LEU A 317 14.84 19.51 -19.09
CA LEU A 317 15.27 18.34 -18.33
C LEU A 317 16.14 17.45 -19.21
N THR A 318 17.28 17.03 -18.68
CA THR A 318 18.11 16.02 -19.35
C THR A 318 18.57 14.91 -18.45
N VAL A 319 18.70 13.72 -19.05
CA VAL A 319 19.26 12.54 -18.40
C VAL A 319 20.29 11.91 -19.34
N LYS A 320 21.48 11.58 -18.80
CA LYS A 320 22.49 10.81 -19.53
C LYS A 320 21.95 9.39 -19.75
N ALA A 321 22.09 8.84 -20.95
CA ALA A 321 21.62 7.48 -21.24
C ALA A 321 22.20 6.42 -20.28
N THR A 322 23.44 6.60 -19.81
CA THR A 322 24.11 5.73 -18.83
C THR A 322 23.51 5.78 -17.43
N ALA A 323 22.69 6.78 -17.12
CA ALA A 323 22.01 6.92 -15.84
C ALA A 323 20.58 6.36 -15.87
N THR A 324 20.21 5.65 -16.94
CA THR A 324 18.89 5.01 -17.09
C THR A 324 19.02 3.49 -17.03
N THR A 325 18.08 2.85 -16.34
CA THR A 325 17.86 1.40 -16.44
C THR A 325 16.83 1.17 -17.53
N THR A 326 17.12 0.28 -18.48
CA THR A 326 16.18 -0.06 -19.58
C THR A 326 15.61 -1.44 -19.34
N ASP A 327 14.29 -1.54 -19.43
CA ASP A 327 13.56 -2.80 -19.35
C ASP A 327 12.66 -2.94 -20.58
N THR A 328 12.55 -4.13 -21.14
CA THR A 328 11.62 -4.38 -22.25
C THR A 328 10.19 -4.25 -21.76
N MET A 329 9.33 -3.55 -22.50
CA MET A 329 7.89 -3.64 -22.29
C MET A 329 7.53 -5.10 -22.60
N ARG A 330 7.19 -5.93 -21.61
CA ARG A 330 6.70 -7.30 -21.92
C ARG A 330 5.46 -7.18 -22.83
N PRO A 331 5.30 -8.08 -23.81
CA PRO A 331 4.03 -8.22 -24.53
C PRO A 331 2.90 -8.69 -23.59
#